data_AF-A0A7R9KBA0-F1
#
_entry.id   AF-A0A7R9KBA0-F1
#
_cell.length_a   1.000
_cell.length_b   1.000
_cell.length_c   1.000
_cell.angle_alpha   90.00
_cell.angle_beta   90.00
_cell.angle_gamma   90.00
#
_symmetry.space_group_name_H-M   'P 1'
#
loop_
_entity.id
_entity.type
_entity.pdbx_description
1 polymer ?
#
loop_
_entity_poly.entity_id
_entity_poly.type
_entity_poly.pdbx_seq_one_letter_code
_entity_poly.pdbx_strand_id
1 'polypeptide(L)'
;MCRLMDNMSKEIPLDKPWKAPRAKEWDKLTVQDFLCRHCWTKDGVEFLLSMCNCNNTADGHEMSLLYYLWYMRQGGGLLNLWSVTGGAQERKIIGGSQQICLKMAEQLS
;
A
#
# COMPACT_ATOMS: atom_id res chain seq x y z
N MET A 1 8.87 9.06 -9.38
CA MET A 1 8.87 8.07 -8.28
C MET A 1 7.65 7.16 -8.30
N CYS A 2 6.40 7.67 -8.24
CA CYS A 2 5.19 6.84 -8.21
C CYS A 2 5.13 5.75 -9.30
N ARG A 3 5.35 6.13 -10.57
CA ARG A 3 5.41 5.19 -11.71
C ARG A 3 6.45 4.08 -11.53
N LEU A 4 7.59 4.36 -10.90
CA LEU A 4 8.62 3.36 -10.64
C LEU A 4 8.10 2.32 -9.64
N MET A 5 7.54 2.75 -8.52
CA MET A 5 6.98 1.85 -7.51
C MET A 5 5.79 1.04 -8.04
N ASP A 6 4.93 1.63 -8.88
CA ASP A 6 3.86 0.89 -9.58
C ASP A 6 4.40 -0.16 -10.55
N ASN A 7 5.54 0.06 -11.17
CA ASN A 7 6.15 -0.94 -12.04
C ASN A 7 6.82 -2.05 -11.23
N MET A 8 7.49 -1.72 -10.13
CA MET A 8 8.07 -2.71 -9.22
C MET A 8 6.99 -3.59 -8.58
N SER A 9 5.85 -3.01 -8.18
CA SER A 9 4.73 -3.77 -7.62
C SER A 9 4.15 -4.79 -8.62
N LYS A 10 4.25 -4.52 -9.93
CA LYS A 10 3.85 -5.46 -11.00
C LYS A 10 4.71 -6.72 -11.09
N GLU A 11 5.88 -6.75 -10.45
CA GLU A 11 6.74 -7.94 -10.40
C GLU A 11 6.39 -8.89 -9.24
N ILE A 12 5.55 -8.45 -8.29
CA ILE A 12 5.27 -9.18 -7.06
C ILE A 12 4.06 -10.11 -7.22
N PRO A 13 4.17 -11.42 -6.98
CA PRO A 13 3.00 -12.31 -6.93
C PRO A 13 2.09 -11.97 -5.74
N LEU A 14 0.76 -11.86 -5.96
CA LEU A 14 -0.19 -11.48 -4.91
C LEU A 14 -0.25 -12.52 -3.78
N ASP A 15 -0.31 -13.80 -4.12
CA ASP A 15 -0.47 -14.87 -3.12
C ASP A 15 0.85 -15.25 -2.42
N LYS A 16 1.99 -14.92 -3.04
CA LYS A 16 3.33 -15.36 -2.61
C LYS A 16 4.37 -14.25 -2.83
N PRO A 17 4.28 -13.10 -2.12
CA PRO A 17 5.17 -11.97 -2.34
C PRO A 17 6.67 -12.30 -2.17
N TRP A 18 7.00 -13.22 -1.26
CA TRP A 18 8.37 -13.71 -1.06
C TRP A 18 8.98 -14.47 -2.25
N LYS A 19 8.18 -14.77 -3.29
CA LYS A 19 8.64 -15.38 -4.55
C LYS A 19 8.94 -14.35 -5.64
N ALA A 20 8.76 -13.05 -5.39
CA ALA A 20 9.15 -12.01 -6.34
C ALA A 20 10.66 -12.11 -6.68
N PRO A 21 11.08 -11.77 -7.92
CA PRO A 21 12.48 -11.93 -8.34
C PRO A 21 13.51 -11.28 -7.41
N ARG A 22 13.14 -10.14 -6.82
CA ARG A 22 13.98 -9.34 -5.91
C ARG A 22 13.46 -9.33 -4.47
N ALA A 23 12.64 -10.31 -4.08
CA ALA A 23 11.99 -10.34 -2.78
C ALA A 23 12.98 -10.12 -1.62
N LYS A 24 14.07 -10.88 -1.57
CA LYS A 24 15.09 -10.75 -0.50
C LYS A 24 15.76 -9.39 -0.44
N GLU A 25 15.90 -8.70 -1.58
CA GLU A 25 16.51 -7.38 -1.63
C GLU A 25 15.54 -6.33 -1.13
N TRP A 26 14.31 -6.34 -1.66
CA TRP A 26 13.27 -5.41 -1.26
C TRP A 26 12.85 -5.59 0.20
N ASP A 27 12.83 -6.82 0.71
CA ASP A 27 12.43 -7.08 2.09
C ASP A 27 13.47 -6.65 3.13
N LYS A 28 14.74 -6.46 2.70
CA LYS A 28 15.83 -5.95 3.54
C LYS A 28 15.88 -4.42 3.61
N LEU A 29 15.18 -3.73 2.72
CA LEU A 29 15.14 -2.27 2.68
C LEU A 29 13.87 -1.79 3.37
N THR A 30 13.99 -0.71 4.13
CA THR A 30 12.81 0.03 4.54
C THR A 30 12.28 0.87 3.38
N VAL A 31 11.00 1.28 3.43
CA VAL A 31 10.44 2.23 2.44
C VAL A 31 11.24 3.54 2.47
N GLN A 32 11.62 4.00 3.66
CA GLN A 32 12.43 5.20 3.83
C GLN A 32 13.82 5.07 3.19
N ASP A 33 14.53 3.96 3.41
CA ASP A 33 15.83 3.71 2.76
C ASP A 33 15.72 3.78 1.24
N PHE A 34 14.66 3.17 0.70
CA PHE A 34 14.43 3.16 -0.73
C PHE A 34 14.17 4.57 -1.28
N LEU A 35 13.30 5.34 -0.64
CA LEU A 35 12.94 6.69 -1.06
C LEU A 35 14.12 7.65 -0.96
N CYS A 36 14.89 7.62 0.13
CA CYS A 36 16.08 8.46 0.30
C CYS A 36 17.16 8.18 -0.77
N ARG A 37 17.25 6.94 -1.28
CA ARG A 37 18.22 6.56 -2.32
C ARG A 37 17.77 6.90 -3.74
N HIS A 38 16.46 6.86 -4.02
CA HIS A 38 15.95 6.91 -5.40
C HIS A 38 15.09 8.15 -5.71
N CYS A 39 14.58 8.85 -4.68
CA CYS A 39 13.78 10.05 -4.87
C CYS A 39 14.70 11.27 -4.83
N TRP A 40 14.70 12.06 -5.89
CA TRP A 40 15.67 13.15 -6.05
C TRP A 40 15.36 14.38 -5.19
N THR A 41 14.07 14.65 -4.95
CA THR A 41 13.64 15.84 -4.19
C THR A 41 13.27 15.47 -2.77
N LYS A 42 13.64 16.33 -1.82
CA LYS A 42 13.26 16.21 -0.41
C LYS A 42 11.74 16.18 -0.24
N ASP A 43 11.04 17.12 -0.87
CA ASP A 43 9.58 17.18 -0.86
C ASP A 43 8.93 15.90 -1.40
N GLY A 44 9.56 15.26 -2.40
CA GLY A 44 9.09 13.99 -2.94
C GLY A 44 9.25 12.84 -1.96
N VAL A 45 10.34 12.82 -1.18
CA VAL A 45 10.52 11.84 -0.08
C VAL A 45 9.46 12.07 0.99
N GLU A 46 9.33 13.30 1.50
CA GLU A 46 8.41 13.65 2.58
C GLU A 46 6.95 13.37 2.21
N PHE A 47 6.55 13.72 0.98
CA PHE A 47 5.22 13.43 0.49
C PHE A 47 4.93 11.92 0.47
N LEU A 48 5.85 11.13 -0.09
CA LEU A 48 5.64 9.68 -0.22
C LEU A 48 5.67 8.96 1.13
N LEU A 49 6.50 9.41 2.08
CA LEU A 49 6.49 8.90 3.45
C LEU A 49 5.17 9.23 4.16
N SER A 50 4.64 10.44 3.97
CA SER A 50 3.33 10.83 4.51
C SER A 50 2.22 9.93 3.97
N MET A 51 2.21 9.66 2.66
CA MET A 51 1.24 8.74 2.05
C MET A 51 1.38 7.32 2.61
N CYS A 52 2.62 6.84 2.77
CA CYS A 52 2.91 5.53 3.34
C CYS A 52 2.29 5.38 4.75
N ASN A 53 2.46 6.40 5.60
CA ASN A 53 1.87 6.47 6.93
C ASN A 53 0.34 6.56 6.86
N CYS A 54 -0.25 7.40 5.99
CA CYS A 54 -1.70 7.47 5.84
C CYS A 54 -2.37 6.14 5.46
N ASN A 55 -1.69 5.28 4.68
CA ASN A 55 -2.26 3.99 4.26
C ASN A 55 -2.02 2.86 5.25
N ASN A 56 -0.86 2.84 5.91
CA ASN A 56 -0.42 1.69 6.72
C ASN A 56 -0.30 2.02 8.21
N THR A 57 -0.51 3.27 8.60
CA THR A 57 -0.42 3.76 9.99
C THR A 57 0.90 3.43 10.67
N ALA A 58 1.97 3.40 9.88
CA ALA A 58 3.33 3.08 10.31
C ALA A 58 4.32 4.02 9.60
N ASP A 59 5.49 4.23 10.18
CA ASP A 59 6.51 5.07 9.56
C ASP A 59 7.33 4.31 8.51
N GLY A 60 7.84 5.04 7.52
CA GLY A 60 8.55 4.43 6.39
C GLY A 60 9.83 3.68 6.78
N HIS A 61 10.43 3.96 7.93
CA HIS A 61 11.58 3.22 8.46
C HIS A 61 11.19 1.93 9.19
N GLU A 62 9.91 1.74 9.52
CA GLU A 62 9.39 0.53 10.16
C GLU A 62 8.91 -0.50 9.13
N MET A 63 8.64 -0.06 7.90
CA MET A 63 8.04 -0.89 6.86
C MET A 63 9.06 -1.43 5.86
N SER A 64 9.01 -2.75 5.64
CA SER A 64 9.66 -3.42 4.51
C SER A 64 9.17 -2.86 3.17
N LEU A 65 10.10 -2.58 2.26
CA LEU A 65 9.77 -2.16 0.89
C LEU A 65 9.03 -3.26 0.13
N LEU A 66 9.38 -4.55 0.33
CA LEU A 66 8.65 -5.66 -0.29
C LEU A 66 7.18 -5.65 0.12
N TYR A 67 6.92 -5.51 1.42
CA TYR A 67 5.55 -5.42 1.95
C TYR A 67 4.80 -4.25 1.33
N TYR A 68 5.41 -3.06 1.30
CA TYR A 68 4.75 -1.86 0.80
C TYR A 68 4.39 -1.97 -0.70
N LEU A 69 5.30 -2.48 -1.52
CA LEU A 69 5.05 -2.71 -2.95
C LEU A 69 3.97 -3.80 -3.18
N TRP A 70 3.95 -4.84 -2.35
CA TRP A 70 2.90 -5.87 -2.38
C TRP A 70 1.54 -5.32 -1.98
N TYR A 71 1.47 -4.50 -0.93
CA TYR A 71 0.26 -3.79 -0.49
C TYR A 71 -0.28 -2.92 -1.62
N MET A 72 0.60 -2.14 -2.26
CA MET A 72 0.25 -1.34 -3.44
C MET A 72 -0.34 -2.16 -4.57
N ARG A 73 0.24 -3.32 -4.87
CA ARG A 73 -0.25 -4.21 -5.92
C ARG A 73 -1.67 -4.70 -5.64
N GLN A 74 -1.93 -5.16 -4.42
CA GLN A 74 -3.27 -5.61 -4.01
C GLN A 74 -4.30 -4.50 -4.10
N GLY A 75 -3.89 -3.28 -3.75
CA GLY A 75 -4.72 -2.08 -3.85
C GLY A 75 -4.94 -1.57 -5.27
N GLY A 76 -4.54 -2.28 -6.32
CA GLY A 76 -4.71 -1.83 -7.71
C GLY A 76 -3.74 -0.73 -8.16
N GLY A 77 -2.63 -0.55 -7.43
CA GLY A 77 -1.61 0.48 -7.69
C GLY A 77 -1.85 1.77 -6.90
N LEU A 78 -0.87 2.68 -6.95
CA LEU A 78 -0.88 3.93 -6.18
C LEU A 78 -2.09 4.80 -6.46
N LEU A 79 -2.45 4.96 -7.74
CA LEU A 79 -3.53 5.86 -8.12
C LEU A 79 -4.86 5.41 -7.51
N ASN A 80 -5.15 4.10 -7.54
CA ASN A 80 -6.38 3.57 -6.96
C ASN A 80 -6.38 3.71 -5.43
N LEU A 81 -5.25 3.43 -4.77
CA LEU A 81 -5.11 3.57 -3.32
C LEU A 81 -5.23 5.00 -2.80
N TRP A 82 -4.99 6.01 -3.63
CA TRP A 82 -4.93 7.41 -3.20
C TRP A 82 -6.04 8.30 -3.77
N SER A 83 -6.89 7.76 -4.66
CA SER A 83 -7.96 8.52 -5.28
C SER A 83 -9.29 8.33 -4.57
N VAL A 84 -10.04 9.43 -4.43
CA VAL A 84 -11.44 9.36 -4.00
C VAL A 84 -12.31 8.92 -5.16
N THR A 85 -12.47 9.76 -6.18
CA THR A 85 -13.26 9.41 -7.37
C THR A 85 -12.58 8.29 -8.15
N GLY A 86 -13.30 7.19 -8.37
CA GLY A 86 -12.79 6.01 -9.06
C GLY A 86 -11.73 5.22 -8.29
N GLY A 87 -11.55 5.48 -6.99
CA GLY A 87 -10.53 4.83 -6.16
C GLY A 87 -11.06 4.24 -4.86
N ALA A 88 -10.14 3.86 -3.98
CA ALA A 88 -10.43 3.09 -2.77
C ALA A 88 -11.31 3.86 -1.76
N GLN A 89 -11.26 5.19 -1.77
CA GLN A 89 -11.98 6.05 -0.85
C GLN A 89 -13.34 6.52 -1.37
N GLU A 90 -13.80 6.04 -2.53
CA GLU A 90 -14.98 6.58 -3.23
C GLU A 90 -16.27 6.51 -2.42
N ARG A 91 -16.48 5.40 -1.69
CA ARG A 91 -17.80 5.04 -1.16
C ARG A 91 -17.77 4.75 0.33
N LYS A 92 -18.87 5.08 0.98
CA LYS A 92 -19.20 4.71 2.36
C LYS A 92 -20.55 4.02 2.39
N ILE A 93 -20.76 3.17 3.38
CA ILE A 93 -22.04 2.48 3.60
C ILE A 93 -22.94 3.37 4.45
N ILE A 94 -24.16 3.64 3.97
CA ILE A 94 -25.18 4.38 4.72
C ILE A 94 -25.50 3.61 6.01
N GLY A 95 -25.40 4.28 7.16
CA GLY A 95 -25.57 3.66 8.48
C GLY A 95 -24.32 2.95 9.04
N GLY A 96 -23.21 2.92 8.31
CA GLY A 96 -21.92 2.38 8.78
C GLY A 96 -21.63 0.94 8.35
N SER A 97 -20.34 0.61 8.20
CA SER A 97 -19.88 -0.70 7.71
C SER A 97 -20.04 -1.84 8.71
N GLN A 98 -20.15 -1.54 10.00
CA GLN A 98 -20.39 -2.54 11.06
C GLN A 98 -21.66 -3.36 10.83
N GLN A 99 -22.64 -2.79 10.10
CA GLN A 99 -23.87 -3.49 9.70
C GLN A 99 -23.61 -4.80 8.96
N ILE A 100 -22.50 -4.92 8.22
CA ILE A 100 -22.14 -6.17 7.53
C ILE A 100 -21.98 -7.29 8.57
N CYS A 101 -21.15 -7.06 9.59
CA CYS A 101 -20.91 -8.04 10.65
C CYS A 101 -22.17 -8.35 11.45
N LEU A 102 -22.98 -7.34 11.79
CA LEU A 102 -24.21 -7.52 12.55
C LEU A 102 -25.23 -8.38 11.79
N LYS A 103 -25.43 -8.11 10.49
CA LYS A 103 -26.36 -8.90 9.66
C LYS A 103 -25.88 -10.32 9.42
N MET A 104 -24.57 -10.54 9.29
CA MET A 104 -24.03 -11.89 9.22
C MET A 104 -24.26 -12.65 10.54
N ALA A 105 -24.10 -12.00 11.69
CA ALA A 105 -24.36 -12.61 12.98
C ALA A 105 -25.83 -13.03 13.16
N GLU A 106 -26.79 -12.20 12.71
CA GLU A 106 -28.23 -12.53 12.71
C GLU A 106 -28.58 -13.78 11.87
N GLN A 107 -27.80 -14.10 10.84
CA GLN A 107 -28.03 -15.28 9.98
C GLN A 107 -27.39 -16.56 10.51
N LEU A 108 -26.44 -16.44 11.44
CA LEU A 108 -25.72 -17.56 12.03
C LEU A 108 -26.34 -18.02 13.36
N SER A 109 -27.28 -17.26 13.92
CA SER A 109 -28.11 -17.61 15.08
C SER A 109 -29.36 -18.37 14.69
#